data_AF-A0A1E5IKV2-F1
#
_entry.id   AF-A0A1E5IKV2-F1
#
_cell.length_a   1.000
_cell.length_b   1.000
_cell.length_c   1.000
_cell.angle_alpha   90.00
_cell.angle_beta   90.00
_cell.angle_gamma   90.00
#
_symmetry.space_group_name_H-M   'P 1'
#
loop_
_entity.id
_entity.type
_entity.pdbx_description
1 polymer ?
#
loop_
_entity_poly.entity_id
_entity_poly.type
_entity_poly.pdbx_seq_one_letter_code
_entity_poly.pdbx_strand_id
1 'polypeptide(L)'
;MSHKVRKESMCVKMYVIVLFFCGIGIWFSAQPVHNKKVYTNAALNRKIESVLIENGIVKNDILSQYIKEKNERTAAWNEFYKIIKLKSSKTARSFEKSFRSVARSIKVGLSRTDNADGSVTYKFYSPGKDYSNITFMSPQKSSKG
;
A
#
# COMPACT_ATOMS: atom_id res chain seq x y z
N MET A 1 -3.43 72.78 -3.40
CA MET A 1 -2.98 71.64 -2.56
C MET A 1 -2.72 70.46 -3.48
N SER A 2 -1.47 70.27 -3.94
CA SER A 2 -1.15 69.30 -4.99
C SER A 2 -0.73 67.97 -4.35
N HIS A 3 -1.54 66.93 -4.54
CA HIS A 3 -1.19 65.57 -4.13
C HIS A 3 -0.01 65.09 -4.97
N LYS A 4 1.19 65.06 -4.38
CA LYS A 4 2.35 64.35 -4.93
C LYS A 4 2.05 62.85 -4.90
N VAL A 5 1.47 62.33 -5.99
CA VAL A 5 1.36 60.89 -6.21
C VAL A 5 2.77 60.35 -6.40
N ARG A 6 3.30 59.74 -5.35
CA ARG A 6 4.61 59.07 -5.32
C ARG A 6 4.58 57.99 -6.41
N LYS A 7 5.35 58.16 -7.49
CA LYS A 7 5.54 57.13 -8.51
C LYS A 7 6.26 55.95 -7.86
N GLU A 8 5.52 55.03 -7.28
CA GLU A 8 6.06 53.73 -6.89
C GLU A 8 6.66 53.08 -8.14
N SER A 9 7.96 52.78 -8.08
CA SER A 9 8.69 52.17 -9.18
C SER A 9 8.04 50.84 -9.55
N MET A 10 7.61 50.70 -10.81
CA MET A 10 7.01 49.48 -11.36
C MET A 10 7.82 48.22 -11.02
N CYS A 11 9.15 48.35 -10.91
CA CYS A 11 10.05 47.27 -10.54
C CYS A 11 9.69 46.66 -9.18
N VAL A 12 9.28 47.48 -8.21
CA VAL A 12 8.90 47.00 -6.86
C VAL A 12 7.59 46.21 -6.92
N LYS A 13 6.60 46.69 -7.69
CA LYS A 13 5.34 45.94 -7.91
C LYS A 13 5.59 44.62 -8.60
N MET A 14 6.44 44.59 -9.63
CA MET A 14 6.76 43.36 -10.37
C MET A 14 7.51 42.36 -9.48
N TYR A 15 8.42 42.84 -8.63
CA TYR A 15 9.16 42.01 -7.67
C TYR A 15 8.24 41.34 -6.64
N VAL A 16 7.27 42.09 -6.10
CA VAL A 16 6.27 41.54 -5.15
C VAL A 16 5.41 40.46 -5.82
N ILE A 17 5.02 40.66 -7.09
CA ILE A 17 4.25 39.67 -7.84
C ILE A 17 5.04 38.38 -8.04
N VAL A 18 6.32 38.48 -8.43
CA VAL A 18 7.19 37.29 -8.60
C VAL A 18 7.37 36.55 -7.28
N LEU A 19 7.62 37.26 -6.18
CA LEU A 19 7.73 36.65 -4.85
C LEU A 19 6.43 35.96 -4.43
N PHE A 20 5.27 36.54 -4.75
CA PHE A 20 3.96 35.96 -4.44
C PHE A 20 3.74 34.64 -5.19
N PHE A 21 4.02 34.59 -6.49
CA PHE A 21 3.94 33.34 -7.27
C PHE A 21 4.96 32.30 -6.84
N CYS A 22 6.17 32.72 -6.44
CA CYS A 22 7.21 31.83 -5.93
C CYS A 22 6.77 31.19 -4.59
N GLY A 23 6.19 31.98 -3.68
CA GLY A 23 5.64 31.49 -2.41
C GLY A 23 4.50 30.50 -2.59
N ILE A 24 3.58 30.76 -3.53
CA ILE A 24 2.49 29.84 -3.88
C ILE A 24 3.04 28.53 -4.47
N GLY A 25 4.04 28.59 -5.34
CA GLY A 25 4.68 27.42 -5.92
C GLY A 25 5.32 26.51 -4.86
N ILE A 26 5.99 27.10 -3.87
CA ILE A 26 6.57 26.35 -2.75
C ILE A 26 5.46 25.71 -1.89
N TRP A 27 4.36 26.43 -1.64
CA TRP A 27 3.22 25.92 -0.86
C TRP A 27 2.52 24.72 -1.54
N PHE A 28 2.41 24.73 -2.87
CA PHE A 28 1.88 23.59 -3.62
C PHE A 28 2.85 22.41 -3.70
N SER A 29 4.16 22.65 -3.66
CA SER A 29 5.17 21.58 -3.67
C SER A 29 5.25 20.79 -2.35
N ALA A 30 4.83 21.40 -1.24
CA ALA A 30 4.82 20.80 0.09
C ALA A 30 3.59 19.90 0.36
N GLN A 31 2.99 19.29 -0.67
CA GLN A 31 1.89 18.35 -0.46
C GLN A 31 2.38 17.07 0.28
N PRO A 32 1.68 16.59 1.32
CA PRO A 32 2.11 15.50 2.18
C PRO A 32 1.83 14.12 1.56
N VAL A 33 2.34 13.87 0.35
CA VAL A 33 2.08 12.63 -0.40
C VAL A 33 2.70 11.41 0.31
N HIS A 34 3.79 11.60 1.05
CA HIS A 34 4.49 10.52 1.77
C HIS A 34 3.71 9.98 2.97
N ASN A 35 3.06 10.84 3.76
CA ASN A 35 2.38 10.40 5.00
C ASN A 35 1.16 9.51 4.71
N LYS A 36 0.46 9.76 3.61
CA LYS A 36 -0.69 8.94 3.19
C LYS A 36 -0.28 7.50 2.88
N LYS A 37 0.89 7.28 2.27
CA LYS A 37 1.37 5.94 1.88
C LYS A 37 1.66 5.05 3.10
N VAL A 38 2.38 5.60 4.08
CA VAL A 38 2.75 4.86 5.30
C VAL A 38 1.50 4.47 6.10
N TYR A 39 0.54 5.38 6.20
CA TYR A 39 -0.72 5.13 6.89
C TYR A 39 -1.58 4.06 6.20
N THR A 40 -1.72 4.13 4.86
CA THR A 40 -2.47 3.13 4.09
C THR A 40 -1.86 1.73 4.21
N ASN A 41 -0.53 1.61 4.17
CA ASN A 41 0.16 0.32 4.35
C ASN A 41 -0.07 -0.29 5.73
N ALA A 42 0.09 0.51 6.79
CA ALA A 42 -0.11 0.03 8.15
C ALA A 42 -1.56 -0.40 8.41
N ALA A 43 -2.54 0.38 7.92
CA ALA A 43 -3.95 0.08 8.05
C ALA A 43 -4.35 -1.18 7.25
N LEU A 44 -3.84 -1.32 6.03
CA LEU A 44 -4.08 -2.48 5.17
C LEU A 44 -3.52 -3.75 5.82
N ASN A 45 -2.27 -3.71 6.30
CA ASN A 45 -1.62 -4.86 6.93
C ASN A 45 -2.37 -5.35 8.16
N ARG A 46 -2.81 -4.44 9.04
CA ARG A 46 -3.61 -4.80 10.22
C ARG A 46 -4.92 -5.50 9.86
N LYS A 47 -5.63 -5.01 8.84
CA LYS A 47 -6.88 -5.63 8.37
C LYS A 47 -6.66 -6.99 7.73
N ILE A 48 -5.60 -7.12 6.91
CA ILE A 48 -5.19 -8.39 6.33
C ILE A 48 -4.87 -9.40 7.45
N GLU A 49 -4.09 -8.99 8.45
CA GLU A 49 -3.74 -9.85 9.59
C GLU A 49 -4.97 -10.30 10.38
N SER A 50 -5.92 -9.40 10.64
CA SER A 50 -7.19 -9.75 11.28
C SER A 50 -7.92 -10.83 10.50
N VAL A 51 -8.08 -10.66 9.18
CA VAL A 51 -8.74 -11.64 8.31
C VAL A 51 -8.02 -12.99 8.36
N LEU A 52 -6.68 -12.99 8.33
CA LEU A 52 -5.89 -14.22 8.40
C LEU A 52 -6.08 -14.94 9.74
N ILE A 53 -6.05 -14.20 10.86
CA ILE A 53 -6.21 -14.75 12.22
C ILE A 53 -7.65 -15.25 12.44
N GLU A 54 -8.66 -14.48 12.03
CA GLU A 54 -10.07 -14.89 12.06
C GLU A 54 -10.30 -16.18 11.25
N ASN A 55 -9.55 -16.34 10.16
CA ASN A 55 -9.53 -17.56 9.37
C ASN A 55 -8.51 -18.59 9.88
N GLY A 56 -8.12 -18.54 11.15
CA GLY A 56 -7.40 -19.62 11.83
C GLY A 56 -5.92 -19.77 11.47
N ILE A 57 -5.32 -18.76 10.84
CA ILE A 57 -3.86 -18.68 10.67
C ILE A 57 -3.26 -18.19 12.00
N VAL A 58 -2.22 -18.87 12.48
CA VAL A 58 -1.58 -18.53 13.75
C VAL A 58 -0.81 -17.24 13.59
N LYS A 59 -1.00 -16.29 14.51
CA LYS A 59 -0.32 -14.98 14.48
C LYS A 59 1.21 -15.10 14.40
N ASN A 60 1.78 -16.10 15.08
CA ASN A 60 3.22 -16.37 15.07
C ASN A 60 3.72 -16.81 13.69
N ASP A 61 2.92 -17.55 12.90
CA ASP A 61 3.28 -17.95 11.54
C ASP A 61 3.32 -16.72 10.61
N ILE A 62 2.39 -15.78 10.80
CA ILE A 62 2.37 -14.52 10.03
C ILE A 62 3.59 -13.66 10.38
N LEU A 63 3.90 -13.53 11.68
CA LEU A 63 5.02 -12.71 12.16
C LEU A 63 6.38 -13.30 11.75
N SER A 64 6.54 -14.62 11.85
CA SER A 64 7.78 -15.30 11.45
C SER A 64 8.04 -15.15 9.95
N GLN A 65 7.02 -15.26 9.10
CA GLN A 65 7.16 -14.98 7.66
C GLN A 65 7.51 -13.52 7.40
N TYR A 66 6.86 -12.59 8.10
CA TYR A 66 7.20 -11.16 7.99
C TYR A 66 8.66 -10.87 8.35
N ILE A 67 9.18 -11.46 9.44
CA ILE A 67 10.57 -11.31 9.86
C ILE A 67 11.52 -11.94 8.83
N LYS A 68 11.18 -13.13 8.32
CA LYS A 68 11.97 -13.84 7.32
C LYS A 68 12.11 -13.01 6.04
N GLU A 69 11.00 -12.51 5.50
CA GLU A 69 11.01 -11.70 4.28
C GLU A 69 11.73 -10.36 4.46
N LYS A 70 11.61 -9.74 5.63
CA LYS A 70 12.36 -8.53 5.97
C LYS A 70 13.88 -8.77 5.98
N ASN A 71 14.31 -9.92 6.51
CA ASN A 71 15.73 -10.27 6.62
C ASN A 71 16.34 -10.73 5.29
N GLU A 72 15.58 -11.45 4.47
CA GLU A 72 16.06 -12.02 3.20
C GLU A 72 16.12 -11.01 2.05
N ARG A 73 15.62 -9.77 2.23
CA ARG A 73 15.50 -8.73 1.16
C ARG A 73 14.81 -9.22 -0.13
N THR A 74 14.16 -10.37 -0.08
CA THR A 74 13.44 -11.02 -1.19
C THR A 74 12.15 -10.29 -1.54
N ALA A 75 11.65 -9.43 -0.65
CA ALA A 75 10.63 -8.46 -0.97
C ALA A 75 11.24 -7.36 -1.84
N ALA A 76 10.90 -7.36 -3.14
CA ALA A 76 11.07 -6.17 -3.98
C ALA A 76 10.49 -4.98 -3.20
N TRP A 77 11.30 -3.93 -3.04
CA TRP A 77 11.01 -2.79 -2.17
C TRP A 77 9.54 -2.35 -2.31
N ASN A 78 8.78 -2.44 -1.21
CA ASN A 78 7.36 -2.07 -1.05
C ASN A 78 6.29 -3.15 -1.31
N GLU A 79 6.62 -4.37 -1.72
CA GLU A 79 5.65 -5.47 -1.77
C GLU A 79 5.84 -6.38 -0.55
N PHE A 80 5.00 -6.25 0.48
CA PHE A 80 4.96 -7.26 1.55
C PHE A 80 4.41 -8.54 0.94
N TYR A 81 5.26 -9.53 0.70
CA TYR A 81 4.80 -10.88 0.46
C TYR A 81 4.33 -11.45 1.81
N LYS A 82 3.37 -12.35 1.77
CA LYS A 82 3.00 -13.17 2.93
C LYS A 82 2.76 -14.54 2.36
N ILE A 83 3.78 -15.39 2.42
CA ILE A 83 3.63 -16.78 2.00
C ILE A 83 2.98 -17.56 3.14
N ILE A 84 1.72 -17.94 2.96
CA ILE A 84 0.91 -18.63 3.95
C ILE A 84 0.64 -20.05 3.50
N LYS A 85 1.11 -21.02 4.28
CA LYS A 85 0.75 -22.43 4.09
C LYS A 85 -0.65 -22.65 4.66
N LEU A 86 -1.59 -23.01 3.81
CA LEU A 86 -2.94 -23.33 4.26
C LEU A 86 -2.98 -24.73 4.88
N LYS A 87 -3.73 -24.87 5.98
CA LYS A 87 -4.09 -26.19 6.52
C LYS A 87 -4.97 -26.93 5.52
N SER A 88 -4.91 -28.27 5.50
CA SER A 88 -5.62 -29.14 4.54
C SER A 88 -7.12 -28.90 4.41
N SER A 89 -7.77 -28.35 5.44
CA SER A 89 -9.20 -28.03 5.44
C SER A 89 -9.55 -26.64 4.89
N LYS A 90 -8.57 -25.80 4.53
CA LYS A 90 -8.80 -24.42 4.06
C LYS A 90 -8.35 -24.23 2.62
N THR A 91 -9.10 -23.43 1.88
CA THR A 91 -8.81 -23.09 0.49
C THR A 91 -8.56 -21.59 0.36
N ALA A 92 -7.75 -21.18 -0.61
CA ALA A 92 -7.51 -19.76 -0.88
C ALA A 92 -8.81 -18.97 -1.16
N ARG A 93 -9.84 -19.66 -1.65
CA ARG A 93 -11.15 -19.08 -1.97
C ARG A 93 -11.93 -18.64 -0.72
N SER A 94 -11.71 -19.26 0.44
CA SER A 94 -12.42 -18.86 1.68
C SER A 94 -12.07 -17.45 2.13
N PHE A 95 -10.89 -16.94 1.73
CA PHE A 95 -10.41 -15.60 2.07
C PHE A 95 -10.89 -14.52 1.09
N GLU A 96 -11.38 -14.91 -0.09
CA GLU A 96 -11.66 -13.98 -1.20
C GLU A 96 -12.71 -12.91 -0.82
N LYS A 97 -13.80 -13.33 -0.17
CA LYS A 97 -14.87 -12.40 0.26
C LYS A 97 -14.33 -11.38 1.25
N SER A 98 -13.55 -11.83 2.23
CA SER A 98 -12.97 -10.96 3.26
C SER A 98 -11.91 -10.02 2.69
N PHE A 99 -11.05 -10.50 1.78
CA PHE A 99 -10.08 -9.65 1.09
C PHE A 99 -10.73 -8.60 0.19
N ARG A 100 -11.80 -8.94 -0.53
CA ARG A 100 -12.59 -7.96 -1.29
C ARG A 100 -13.19 -6.89 -0.37
N SER A 101 -13.67 -7.27 0.81
CA SER A 101 -14.17 -6.33 1.82
C SER A 101 -13.07 -5.38 2.31
N VAL A 102 -11.89 -5.92 2.65
CA VAL A 102 -10.73 -5.12 3.06
C VAL A 102 -10.32 -4.13 1.96
N ALA A 103 -10.20 -4.60 0.71
CA ALA A 103 -9.83 -3.77 -0.42
C ALA A 103 -10.77 -2.58 -0.63
N ARG A 104 -12.10 -2.83 -0.57
CA ARG A 104 -13.12 -1.77 -0.63
C ARG A 104 -12.99 -0.78 0.52
N SER A 105 -12.77 -1.27 1.74
CA SER A 105 -12.69 -0.42 2.94
C SER A 105 -11.48 0.54 2.94
N ILE A 106 -10.37 0.14 2.29
CA ILE A 106 -9.14 0.93 2.19
C ILE A 106 -9.05 1.66 0.83
N LYS A 107 -10.03 1.47 -0.06
CA LYS A 107 -10.08 2.04 -1.42
C LYS A 107 -8.87 1.63 -2.28
N VAL A 108 -8.52 0.34 -2.23
CA VAL A 108 -7.47 -0.27 -3.06
C VAL A 108 -8.08 -1.35 -3.96
N GLY A 109 -7.45 -1.61 -5.10
CA GLY A 109 -7.73 -2.74 -5.97
C GLY A 109 -7.27 -4.06 -5.36
N LEU A 110 -7.89 -5.15 -5.81
CA LEU A 110 -7.53 -6.52 -5.46
C LEU A 110 -7.46 -7.34 -6.75
N SER A 111 -6.32 -7.98 -7.00
CA SER A 111 -6.14 -8.96 -8.06
C SER A 111 -5.92 -10.34 -7.45
N ARG A 112 -6.35 -11.38 -8.16
CA ARG A 112 -6.06 -12.78 -7.83
C ARG A 112 -5.33 -13.40 -9.02
N THR A 113 -4.24 -14.09 -8.72
CA THR A 113 -3.46 -14.87 -9.69
C THR A 113 -3.38 -16.30 -9.20
N ASP A 114 -3.79 -17.24 -10.05
CA ASP A 114 -3.56 -18.67 -9.83
C ASP A 114 -2.23 -19.03 -10.52
N ASN A 115 -1.21 -19.38 -9.75
CA ASN A 115 0.13 -19.64 -10.26
C ASN A 115 0.28 -21.10 -10.74
N ALA A 116 1.24 -21.34 -11.64
CA ALA A 116 1.49 -22.66 -12.22
C ALA A 116 1.91 -23.73 -11.18
N ASP A 117 2.49 -23.31 -10.06
CA ASP A 117 2.86 -24.18 -8.92
C ASP A 117 1.66 -24.57 -8.04
N GLY A 118 0.44 -24.14 -8.40
CA GLY A 118 -0.78 -24.36 -7.64
C GLY A 118 -0.95 -23.44 -6.44
N SER A 119 -0.08 -22.44 -6.27
CA SER A 119 -0.27 -21.38 -5.28
C SER A 119 -1.25 -20.31 -5.80
N VAL A 120 -1.91 -19.61 -4.89
CA VAL A 120 -2.84 -18.52 -5.22
C VAL A 120 -2.36 -17.24 -4.58
N THR A 121 -2.07 -16.22 -5.40
CA THR A 121 -1.61 -14.91 -4.94
C THR A 121 -2.73 -13.88 -5.02
N TYR A 122 -2.96 -13.18 -3.91
CA TYR A 122 -3.83 -12.01 -3.83
C TYR A 122 -2.97 -10.75 -3.74
N LYS A 123 -3.16 -9.82 -4.67
CA LYS A 123 -2.38 -8.58 -4.77
C LYS A 123 -3.27 -7.37 -4.52
N PHE A 124 -2.93 -6.58 -3.50
CA PHE A 124 -3.58 -5.31 -3.19
C PHE A 124 -2.81 -4.16 -3.83
N TYR A 125 -3.47 -3.37 -4.67
CA TYR A 125 -2.82 -2.36 -5.50
C TYR A 125 -3.65 -1.07 -5.63
N SER A 126 -3.05 -0.02 -6.17
CA SER A 126 -3.69 1.22 -6.62
C SER A 126 -3.00 1.65 -7.91
N PRO A 127 -3.57 2.53 -8.76
CA PRO A 127 -2.92 2.93 -10.01
C PRO A 127 -1.44 3.32 -9.80
N GLY A 128 -0.55 2.55 -10.43
CA GLY A 128 0.90 2.73 -10.36
C GLY A 128 1.58 2.30 -9.05
N LYS A 129 0.89 1.59 -8.13
CA LYS A 129 1.42 1.23 -6.81
C LYS A 129 0.93 -0.12 -6.31
N ASP A 130 1.86 -0.93 -5.82
CA ASP A 130 1.59 -2.18 -5.13
C ASP A 130 1.78 -2.01 -3.63
N TYR A 131 0.86 -2.59 -2.85
CA TYR A 131 0.82 -2.41 -1.39
C TYR A 131 1.12 -3.68 -0.62
N SER A 132 0.52 -4.81 -1.00
CA SER A 132 0.74 -6.09 -0.32
C SER A 132 0.32 -7.26 -1.21
N ASN A 133 1.09 -8.35 -1.14
CA ASN A 133 0.85 -9.59 -1.84
C ASN A 133 0.71 -10.73 -0.81
N ILE A 134 -0.33 -11.54 -0.90
CA ILE A 134 -0.54 -12.70 -0.04
C ILE A 134 -0.58 -13.93 -0.93
N THR A 135 0.38 -14.82 -0.75
CA THR A 135 0.44 -16.07 -1.53
C THR A 135 0.05 -17.24 -0.64
N PHE A 136 -1.03 -17.92 -0.99
CA PHE A 136 -1.42 -19.16 -0.36
C PHE A 136 -0.78 -20.33 -1.08
N MET A 137 0.08 -21.05 -0.37
CA MET A 137 0.55 -22.35 -0.84
C MET A 137 -0.54 -23.38 -0.53
N SER A 138 -1.06 -24.01 -1.58
CA SER A 138 -1.89 -25.19 -1.41
C SER A 138 -1.04 -26.30 -0.77
N PRO A 139 -1.55 -27.04 0.23
CA PRO A 139 -0.87 -28.25 0.67
C PRO A 139 -0.74 -29.13 -0.57
N GLN A 140 0.50 -29.39 -1.00
CA GLN A 140 0.76 -30.34 -2.07
C GLN A 140 -0.08 -31.57 -1.77
N LYS A 141 -0.97 -31.96 -2.70
CA LYS A 141 -1.43 -33.33 -2.73
C LYS A 141 -0.15 -34.13 -2.87
N SER A 142 0.30 -34.73 -1.76
CA SER A 142 1.35 -35.74 -1.80
C SER A 142 0.91 -36.72 -2.87
N SER A 143 1.62 -36.66 -4.01
CA SER A 143 1.49 -37.64 -5.06
C SER A 143 1.98 -38.93 -4.43
N LYS A 144 1.05 -39.73 -3.91
CA LYS A 144 1.33 -41.10 -3.52
C LYS A 144 1.83 -41.81 -4.78
N GLY A 145 3.13 -42.09 -4.81
CA GLY A 145 3.68 -43.20 -5.58
C GLY A 145 3.29 -44.52 -4.93
#